data_AF-A0A497QE79-F1
#
_entry.id   AF-A0A497QE79-F1
#
_cell.length_a   1.000
_cell.length_b   1.000
_cell.length_c   1.000
_cell.angle_alpha   90.00
_cell.angle_beta   90.00
_cell.angle_gamma   90.00
#
_symmetry.space_group_name_H-M   'P 1'
#
loop_
_entity.id
_entity.type
_entity.pdbx_description
1 polymer ?
#
loop_
_entity_poly.entity_id
_entity_poly.type
_entity_poly.pdbx_seq_one_letter_code
_entity_poly.pdbx_strand_id
1 'polypeptide(L)'
;MNEINSFIASNPDKIVAFQKMVEILSKEGNLCRAAVNDLGITAIENWEKQKGIKLHDLLKTHPEQRSHEINKIIGHFKSCMKENLWSDLKIKKNLQIIRQTFETIFEIN
;
A
#
# COMPACT_ATOMS: atom_id res chain seq x y z
N MET A 1 -2.76 -13.50 9.61
CA MET A 1 -2.85 -12.17 10.27
C MET A 1 -1.54 -11.69 10.92
N ASN A 2 -0.39 -12.39 10.82
CA ASN A 2 0.80 -12.02 11.60
C ASN A 2 1.89 -11.23 10.86
N GLU A 3 1.93 -11.18 9.52
CA GLU A 3 3.15 -10.67 8.84
C GLU A 3 3.14 -9.17 8.50
N ILE A 4 1.99 -8.55 8.20
CA ILE A 4 1.95 -7.08 8.07
C ILE A 4 2.04 -6.37 9.41
N ASN A 5 1.56 -6.98 10.50
CA ASN A 5 1.89 -6.48 11.83
C ASN A 5 3.41 -6.54 12.08
N SER A 6 4.14 -7.51 11.53
CA SER A 6 5.61 -7.55 11.59
C SER A 6 6.29 -6.52 10.68
N PHE A 7 5.77 -6.30 9.46
CA PHE A 7 6.23 -5.26 8.51
C PHE A 7 6.26 -3.89 9.18
N ILE A 8 5.28 -3.63 10.04
CA ILE A 8 5.11 -2.33 10.66
C ILE A 8 5.47 -2.28 12.16
N ALA A 9 5.68 -3.43 12.82
CA ALA A 9 6.09 -3.50 14.23
C ALA A 9 7.41 -2.78 14.54
N SER A 10 8.27 -2.56 13.53
CA SER A 10 9.52 -1.80 13.70
C SER A 10 9.37 -0.28 13.61
N ASN A 11 8.21 0.26 13.21
CA ASN A 11 7.98 1.72 13.08
C ASN A 11 6.49 2.08 13.32
N PRO A 12 6.09 2.41 14.56
CA PRO A 12 4.70 2.69 14.93
C PRO A 12 4.01 3.76 14.05
N ASP A 13 4.73 4.81 13.66
CA ASP A 13 4.18 5.89 12.83
C ASP A 13 3.80 5.43 11.42
N LYS A 14 4.52 4.43 10.89
CA LYS A 14 4.24 3.81 9.58
C LYS A 14 2.98 2.91 9.67
N ILE A 15 2.65 2.38 10.87
CA ILE A 15 1.37 1.65 11.13
C ILE A 15 0.23 2.62 10.98
N VAL A 16 0.37 3.74 11.67
CA VAL A 16 -0.66 4.77 11.72
C VAL A 16 -0.91 5.31 10.32
N ALA A 17 0.12 5.54 9.51
CA ALA A 17 -0.04 5.97 8.12
C ALA A 17 -0.82 4.95 7.27
N PHE A 18 -0.45 3.67 7.31
CA PHE A 18 -1.15 2.62 6.55
C PHE A 18 -2.60 2.42 7.04
N GLN A 19 -2.83 2.39 8.35
CA GLN A 19 -4.18 2.25 8.91
C GLN A 19 -5.07 3.45 8.59
N LYS A 20 -4.52 4.67 8.58
CA LYS A 20 -5.22 5.88 8.12
C LYS A 20 -5.60 5.78 6.65
N MET A 21 -4.70 5.30 5.78
CA MET A 21 -5.02 5.04 4.38
C MET A 21 -6.20 4.07 4.26
N VAL A 22 -6.15 2.93 4.95
CA VAL A 22 -7.25 1.95 4.96
C VAL A 22 -8.57 2.58 5.40
N GLU A 23 -8.55 3.43 6.41
CA GLU A 23 -9.74 4.13 6.89
C GLU A 23 -10.30 5.13 5.86
N ILE A 24 -9.44 5.93 5.22
CA ILE A 24 -9.84 6.90 4.19
C ILE A 24 -10.43 6.16 2.98
N LEU A 25 -9.74 5.15 2.47
CA LEU A 25 -10.19 4.34 1.34
C LEU A 25 -11.51 3.60 1.64
N SER A 26 -11.71 3.14 2.88
CA SER A 26 -12.96 2.52 3.33
C SER A 26 -14.12 3.52 3.30
N LYS A 27 -13.92 4.73 3.85
CA LYS A 27 -14.93 5.80 3.86
C LYS A 27 -15.25 6.30 2.45
N GLU A 28 -14.23 6.64 1.67
CA GLU A 28 -14.41 7.16 0.32
C GLU A 28 -14.93 6.09 -0.65
N GLY A 29 -14.55 4.84 -0.40
CA GLY A 29 -14.96 3.71 -1.21
C GLY A 29 -16.35 3.19 -0.90
N ASN A 30 -16.94 3.57 0.24
CA ASN A 30 -18.07 2.86 0.86
C ASN A 30 -17.82 1.34 0.91
N LEU A 31 -16.64 0.97 1.40
CA LEU A 31 -16.18 -0.41 1.47
C LEU A 31 -15.90 -0.79 2.92
N CYS A 32 -16.08 -2.06 3.25
CA CYS A 32 -15.67 -2.58 4.55
C CYS A 32 -14.17 -2.36 4.74
N ARG A 33 -13.79 -1.87 5.93
CA ARG A 33 -12.39 -1.65 6.33
C ARG A 33 -11.55 -2.93 6.18
N ALA A 34 -12.15 -4.10 6.46
CA ALA A 34 -11.49 -5.39 6.29
C ALA A 34 -11.13 -5.65 4.82
N ALA A 35 -12.05 -5.40 3.88
CA ALA A 35 -11.80 -5.62 2.46
C ALA A 35 -10.69 -4.70 1.91
N VAL A 36 -10.63 -3.45 2.38
CA VAL A 36 -9.57 -2.50 2.00
C VAL A 36 -8.22 -2.90 2.62
N ASN A 37 -8.25 -3.37 3.87
CA ASN A 37 -7.06 -3.89 4.55
C ASN A 37 -6.52 -5.12 3.82
N ASP A 38 -7.37 -6.08 3.47
CA ASP A 38 -6.98 -7.29 2.74
C ASP A 38 -6.45 -6.96 1.34
N LEU A 39 -7.04 -5.98 0.66
CA LEU A 39 -6.52 -5.47 -0.62
C LEU A 39 -5.12 -4.89 -0.45
N GLY A 40 -4.90 -4.08 0.59
CA GLY A 40 -3.60 -3.50 0.88
C GLY A 40 -2.55 -4.55 1.24
N ILE A 41 -2.95 -5.56 2.01
CA ILE A 41 -2.11 -6.72 2.36
C ILE A 41 -1.72 -7.49 1.10
N THR A 42 -2.71 -7.87 0.30
CA THR A 42 -2.52 -8.67 -0.92
C THR A 42 -1.62 -7.95 -1.93
N ALA A 43 -1.79 -6.64 -2.11
CA ALA A 43 -0.98 -5.85 -3.03
C ALA A 43 0.50 -5.81 -2.62
N ILE A 44 0.78 -5.70 -1.32
CA ILE A 44 2.14 -5.73 -0.78
C ILE A 44 2.74 -7.13 -0.93
N GLU A 45 2.01 -8.18 -0.54
CA GLU A 45 2.47 -9.56 -0.62
C GLU A 45 2.78 -9.99 -2.07
N ASN A 46 1.93 -9.61 -3.03
CA ASN A 46 2.15 -9.88 -4.45
C ASN A 46 3.43 -9.20 -4.97
N TRP A 47 3.69 -7.97 -4.55
CA TRP A 47 4.92 -7.27 -4.90
C TRP A 47 6.15 -7.95 -4.28
N GLU A 48 6.11 -8.29 -2.99
CA GLU A 48 7.23 -8.97 -2.29
C GLU A 48 7.57 -10.30 -2.97
N LYS A 49 6.55 -11.10 -3.30
CA LYS A 49 6.72 -12.38 -4.00
C LYS A 49 7.37 -12.21 -5.37
N GLN A 50 7.00 -11.16 -6.11
CA GLN A 50 7.58 -10.89 -7.43
C GLN A 50 9.04 -10.42 -7.35
N LYS A 51 9.41 -9.69 -6.30
CA LYS A 51 10.74 -9.11 -6.15
C LYS A 51 11.72 -9.99 -5.39
N GLY A 52 11.23 -10.93 -4.58
CA GLY A 52 12.07 -11.71 -3.68
C GLY A 52 12.72 -10.85 -2.59
N ILE A 53 12.17 -9.65 -2.32
CA ILE A 53 12.65 -8.67 -1.35
C ILE A 53 11.49 -8.31 -0.45
N LYS A 54 11.76 -8.20 0.86
CA LYS A 54 10.76 -7.73 1.81
C LYS A 54 10.65 -6.22 1.78
N LEU A 55 9.45 -5.69 1.95
CA LEU A 55 9.19 -4.26 1.86
C LEU A 55 9.99 -3.44 2.88
N HIS A 56 10.32 -4.03 4.03
CA HIS A 56 11.17 -3.40 5.06
C HIS A 56 12.64 -3.28 4.66
N ASP A 57 13.14 -4.14 3.77
CA ASP A 57 14.51 -4.04 3.25
C ASP A 57 14.63 -2.84 2.31
N LEU A 58 13.56 -2.54 1.56
CA LEU A 58 13.50 -1.38 0.67
C LEU A 58 13.73 -0.04 1.40
N LEU A 59 13.30 0.06 2.67
CA LEU A 59 13.58 1.22 3.51
C LEU A 59 15.07 1.37 3.80
N LYS A 60 15.81 0.26 3.94
CA LYS A 60 17.18 0.25 4.45
C LYS A 60 18.24 0.33 3.36
N THR A 61 18.02 -0.27 2.19
CA THR A 61 19.12 -0.58 1.26
C THR A 61 19.17 0.27 0.00
N HIS A 62 18.06 0.84 -0.48
CA HIS A 62 18.04 1.50 -1.81
C HIS A 62 17.17 2.78 -1.88
N PRO A 63 17.60 3.90 -1.29
CA PRO A 63 16.88 5.19 -1.35
C PRO A 63 16.49 5.62 -2.77
N GLU A 64 17.39 5.43 -3.72
CA GLU A 64 17.24 5.79 -5.13
C GLU A 64 16.20 4.94 -5.88
N GLN A 65 15.89 3.74 -5.38
CA GLN A 65 14.92 2.84 -6.00
C GLN A 65 13.52 2.96 -5.41
N ARG A 66 13.36 3.65 -4.28
CA ARG A 66 12.08 3.71 -3.53
C ARG A 66 10.93 4.22 -4.39
N SER A 67 11.14 5.29 -5.17
CA SER A 67 10.09 5.87 -6.03
C SER A 67 9.65 4.89 -7.13
N HIS A 68 10.61 4.17 -7.72
CA HIS A 68 10.32 3.15 -8.74
C HIS A 68 9.53 1.97 -8.18
N GLU A 69 9.89 1.50 -6.99
CA GLU A 69 9.18 0.38 -6.35
C GLU A 69 7.80 0.79 -5.83
N ILE A 70 7.62 2.02 -5.33
CA ILE A 70 6.29 2.57 -5.01
C ILE A 70 5.39 2.55 -6.24
N ASN A 71 5.89 2.95 -7.41
CA ASN A 71 5.10 2.90 -8.65
C ASN A 71 4.63 1.48 -8.97
N LYS A 72 5.44 0.45 -8.67
CA LYS A 72 5.04 -0.95 -8.87
C LYS A 72 4.00 -1.39 -7.86
N ILE A 73 4.15 -1.03 -6.58
CA ILE A 73 3.16 -1.32 -5.54
C ILE A 73 1.81 -0.67 -5.89
N ILE A 74 1.80 0.61 -6.29
CA ILE A 74 0.59 1.31 -6.77
C ILE A 74 -0.02 0.59 -7.99
N GLY A 75 0.82 0.06 -8.88
CA GLY A 75 0.36 -0.78 -10.00
C GLY A 75 -0.43 -2.00 -9.55
N HIS A 76 0.02 -2.68 -8.48
CA HIS A 76 -0.69 -3.82 -7.89
C HIS A 76 -2.03 -3.40 -7.26
N PHE A 77 -2.07 -2.28 -6.52
CA PHE A 77 -3.34 -1.73 -6.03
C PHE A 77 -4.34 -1.46 -7.16
N LYS A 78 -3.87 -0.89 -8.27
CA LYS A 78 -4.71 -0.63 -9.45
C LYS A 78 -5.29 -1.92 -10.02
N SER A 79 -4.50 -2.98 -10.15
CA SER A 79 -4.95 -4.28 -10.64
C SER A 79 -6.00 -4.88 -9.71
N CYS A 80 -5.75 -4.91 -8.39
CA CYS A 80 -6.72 -5.42 -7.42
C CYS A 80 -8.04 -4.65 -7.43
N MET A 81 -8.01 -3.31 -7.56
CA MET A 81 -9.24 -2.52 -7.64
C MET A 81 -10.04 -2.80 -8.92
N LYS A 82 -9.36 -3.05 -10.06
CA LYS A 82 -10.01 -3.44 -11.31
C LYS A 82 -10.67 -4.81 -11.21
N GLU A 83 -9.99 -5.78 -10.59
CA GLU A 83 -10.53 -7.11 -10.34
C GLU A 83 -11.79 -7.06 -9.44
N ASN A 84 -11.85 -6.07 -8.55
CA ASN A 84 -13.01 -5.80 -7.69
C ASN A 84 -14.05 -4.87 -8.34
N LEU A 85 -13.95 -4.60 -9.65
CA LEU A 85 -14.92 -3.81 -10.43
C LEU A 85 -15.11 -2.36 -9.95
N TRP A 86 -14.07 -1.73 -9.41
CA TRP A 86 -14.13 -0.31 -9.06
C TRP A 86 -14.15 0.54 -10.33
N SER A 87 -14.91 1.64 -10.33
CA SER A 87 -14.93 2.57 -11.46
C SER A 87 -13.58 3.29 -11.62
N ASP A 88 -13.23 3.68 -12.85
CA ASP A 88 -11.96 4.37 -13.13
C ASP A 88 -11.78 5.67 -12.31
N LEU A 89 -12.86 6.41 -12.11
CA LEU A 89 -12.87 7.61 -11.26
C LEU A 89 -12.51 7.26 -9.81
N LYS A 90 -13.11 6.19 -9.27
CA LYS A 90 -12.84 5.69 -7.93
C LYS A 90 -11.41 5.18 -7.82
N ILE A 91 -10.92 4.42 -8.81
CA ILE A 91 -9.54 3.94 -8.86
C ILE A 91 -8.57 5.13 -8.83
N LYS A 92 -8.74 6.12 -9.71
CA LYS A 92 -7.85 7.29 -9.78
C LYS A 92 -7.74 8.02 -8.44
N LYS A 93 -8.87 8.26 -7.78
CA LYS A 93 -8.93 8.95 -6.48
C LYS A 93 -8.19 8.16 -5.39
N ASN A 94 -8.46 6.86 -5.30
CA ASN A 94 -7.88 5.99 -4.28
C ASN A 94 -6.37 5.75 -4.51
N LEU A 95 -5.91 5.65 -5.76
CA LEU A 95 -4.48 5.52 -6.06
C LEU A 95 -3.66 6.74 -5.64
N GLN A 96 -4.25 7.94 -5.66
CA GLN A 96 -3.57 9.15 -5.17
C GLN A 96 -3.34 9.09 -3.65
N ILE A 97 -4.33 8.64 -2.89
CA ILE A 97 -4.22 8.46 -1.42
C ILE A 97 -3.16 7.40 -1.09
N ILE A 98 -3.17 6.29 -1.84
CA ILE A 98 -2.19 5.21 -1.70
C ILE A 98 -0.79 5.75 -1.95
N ARG A 99 -0.59 6.48 -3.06
CA ARG A 99 0.70 7.09 -3.40
C ARG A 99 1.23 7.97 -2.27
N GLN A 100 0.44 8.93 -1.82
CA GLN A 100 0.85 9.87 -0.76
C GLN A 100 1.20 9.14 0.55
N THR A 101 0.45 8.08 0.87
CA THR A 101 0.72 7.26 2.05
C THR A 101 2.06 6.55 1.92
N PHE A 102 2.34 5.94 0.77
CA PHE A 102 3.60 5.26 0.54
C PHE A 102 4.79 6.22 0.46
N GLU A 103 4.65 7.37 -0.20
CA GLU A 103 5.66 8.44 -0.19
C GLU A 103 5.99 8.89 1.24
N THR A 104 4.98 9.02 2.10
CA THR A 104 5.18 9.32 3.54
C THR A 104 5.91 8.18 4.27
N ILE A 105 5.49 6.92 4.09
CA ILE A 105 6.11 5.75 4.74
C ILE A 105 7.59 5.60 4.34
N PHE A 106 7.91 5.93 3.09
CA PHE A 106 9.24 5.79 2.49
C PHE A 106 10.09 7.07 2.51
N GLU A 107 9.57 8.16 3.09
CA GLU A 107 10.23 9.46 3.21
C GLU A 107 10.73 9.98 1.86
N ILE A 108 9.87 9.87 0.84
CA ILE A 108 10.11 10.41 -0.51
C ILE A 108 9.37 11.75 -0.61
N ASN A 109 10.13 12.84 -0.70
CA ASN A 109 9.62 14.19 -0.96
C ASN A 109 9.86 14.59 -2.40
#